data_AF-A0AAW0RXY3-F1
#
_entry.id   AF-A0AAW0RXY3-F1
#
_cell.length_a   1.000
_cell.length_b   1.000
_cell.length_c   1.000
_cell.angle_alpha   90.00
_cell.angle_beta   90.00
_cell.angle_gamma   90.00
#
_symmetry.space_group_name_H-M   'P 1'
#
loop_
_entity.id
_entity.type
_entity.pdbx_description
1 polymer ?
#
loop_
_entity_poly.entity_id
_entity_poly.type
_entity_poly.pdbx_seq_one_letter_code
_entity_poly.pdbx_strand_id
1 'polypeptide(L)'
;MAERKHELETVSSNSPGIDNRERSSNFWPSHEALGTLNFVAHLDIIDVAKERSIDLLATKAVEYFRTEVMEAPGSLTFLNVVPFVFSMDGTGILLQKACMEATRRLLGPGLAVREKIQQLLGNVFGKVPAFSQGLLSPFLTIAAPGSKKCRFSDSDEDAS
;
A
#
# COMPACT_ATOMS: atom_id res chain seq x y z
N MET A 1 -34.16 2.31 63.07
CA MET A 1 -34.13 0.85 63.30
C MET A 1 -35.55 0.44 63.71
N ALA A 2 -36.27 -0.48 63.08
CA ALA A 2 -35.92 -1.51 62.10
C ALA A 2 -37.13 -1.80 61.17
N GLU A 3 -36.80 -2.38 60.01
CA GLU A 3 -37.66 -2.74 58.87
C GLU A 3 -38.67 -3.88 59.14
N ARG A 4 -39.68 -4.00 58.27
CA ARG A 4 -40.26 -5.25 57.70
C ARG A 4 -41.33 -4.83 56.66
N LYS A 5 -41.07 -4.90 55.35
CA LYS A 5 -41.19 -6.05 54.43
C LYS A 5 -42.50 -6.82 54.55
N HIS A 6 -43.36 -6.68 53.54
CA HIS A 6 -44.19 -7.75 53.00
C HIS A 6 -44.38 -7.53 51.49
N GLU A 7 -43.96 -8.53 50.71
CA GLU A 7 -44.24 -8.75 49.29
C GLU A 7 -45.75 -8.79 49.02
N LEU A 8 -46.19 -8.31 47.85
CA LEU A 8 -46.94 -9.14 46.89
C LEU A 8 -47.06 -8.45 45.52
N GLU A 9 -46.49 -9.14 44.53
CA GLU A 9 -46.97 -9.37 43.17
C GLU A 9 -47.14 -8.22 42.15
N THR A 10 -46.39 -8.42 41.07
CA THR A 10 -46.40 -7.80 39.75
C THR A 10 -47.79 -7.60 39.13
N VAL A 11 -48.10 -6.36 38.76
CA VAL A 11 -48.97 -6.08 37.61
C VAL A 11 -48.13 -5.40 36.54
N SER A 12 -47.88 -6.16 35.48
CA SER A 12 -47.33 -5.68 34.22
C SER A 12 -48.15 -4.50 33.70
N SER A 13 -47.54 -3.33 33.61
CA SER A 13 -48.00 -2.26 32.74
C SER A 13 -47.03 -2.14 31.59
N ASN A 14 -47.41 -2.74 30.46
CA ASN A 14 -46.82 -2.53 29.16
C ASN A 14 -46.91 -1.04 28.81
N SER A 15 -45.89 -0.25 29.20
CA SER A 15 -45.67 1.07 28.60
C SER A 15 -44.89 0.84 27.30
N PRO A 16 -45.35 1.33 26.14
CA PRO A 16 -44.62 1.20 24.90
C PRO A 16 -43.29 1.93 25.07
N GLY A 17 -42.21 1.18 24.88
CA GLY A 17 -40.83 1.61 25.10
C GLY A 17 -40.56 2.95 24.43
N ILE A 18 -40.33 3.96 25.27
CA ILE A 18 -39.40 5.02 24.88
C ILE A 18 -38.05 4.35 25.09
N ASP A 19 -37.66 3.53 24.10
CA ASP A 19 -36.33 2.99 24.02
C ASP A 19 -35.40 4.17 24.24
N ASN A 20 -34.59 4.05 25.29
CA ASN A 20 -33.43 4.89 25.51
C ASN A 20 -32.66 4.83 24.20
N ARG A 21 -32.89 5.82 23.32
CA ARG A 21 -32.19 5.98 22.06
C ARG A 21 -30.75 6.10 22.46
N GLU A 22 -30.06 4.98 22.35
CA GLU A 22 -28.69 4.81 22.79
C GLU A 22 -27.93 6.00 22.24
N ARG A 23 -27.52 6.82 23.21
CA ARG A 23 -26.61 7.93 23.07
C ARG A 23 -25.57 7.54 22.04
N SER A 24 -25.64 8.20 20.89
CA SER A 24 -24.80 8.02 19.71
C SER A 24 -23.56 7.24 20.04
N SER A 25 -23.56 5.94 19.69
CA SER A 25 -22.30 5.24 19.61
C SER A 25 -21.47 6.07 18.65
N ASN A 26 -20.37 6.62 19.16
CA ASN A 26 -19.32 7.09 18.28
C ASN A 26 -18.84 5.81 17.61
N PHE A 27 -19.50 5.42 16.51
CA PHE A 27 -19.09 4.34 15.65
C PHE A 27 -17.85 4.87 14.94
N TRP A 28 -16.74 4.88 15.69
CA TRP A 28 -15.43 4.88 15.09
C TRP A 28 -15.42 3.62 14.22
N PRO A 29 -15.17 3.74 12.91
CA PRO A 29 -15.10 2.56 12.06
C PRO A 29 -14.19 1.55 12.75
N SER A 30 -14.72 0.34 12.99
CA SER A 30 -13.92 -0.76 13.51
C SER A 30 -12.70 -0.92 12.62
N HIS A 31 -11.59 -1.43 13.16
CA HIS A 31 -10.38 -1.64 12.36
C HIS A 31 -10.63 -2.42 11.05
N GLU A 32 -11.68 -3.25 11.01
CA GLU A 32 -12.12 -3.97 9.80
C GLU A 32 -12.64 -3.05 8.68
N ALA A 33 -13.29 -1.92 9.01
CA ALA A 33 -13.83 -1.00 8.01
C ALA A 33 -12.74 -0.29 7.20
N LEU A 34 -11.56 -0.04 7.80
CA LEU A 34 -10.39 0.50 7.09
C LEU A 34 -9.96 -0.40 5.94
N GLY A 35 -9.97 -1.72 6.13
CA GLY A 35 -9.57 -2.68 5.10
C GLY A 35 -10.52 -2.81 3.91
N THR A 36 -11.67 -2.13 3.93
CA THR A 36 -12.66 -2.14 2.82
C THR A 36 -12.58 -0.90 1.93
N LEU A 37 -11.72 0.05 2.29
CA LEU A 37 -11.54 1.30 1.56
C LEU A 37 -10.75 1.07 0.26
N ASN A 38 -10.91 1.95 -0.72
CA ASN A 38 -10.11 1.91 -1.95
C ASN A 38 -8.73 2.57 -1.74
N PHE A 39 -7.83 2.41 -2.71
CA PHE A 39 -6.50 3.02 -2.68
C PHE A 39 -6.48 4.53 -2.42
N VAL A 40 -7.42 5.30 -2.98
CA VAL A 40 -7.47 6.76 -2.81
C VAL A 40 -7.80 7.10 -1.35
N ALA A 41 -8.82 6.46 -0.80
CA ALA A 41 -9.24 6.67 0.58
C ALA A 41 -8.14 6.30 1.59
N HIS A 42 -7.37 5.24 1.32
CA HIS A 42 -6.19 4.93 2.14
C HIS A 42 -5.14 6.04 2.11
N LEU A 43 -4.88 6.62 0.94
CA LEU A 43 -3.91 7.71 0.78
C LEU A 43 -4.37 8.99 1.47
N ASP A 44 -5.65 9.33 1.37
CA ASP A 44 -6.25 10.47 2.08
C ASP A 44 -6.13 10.29 3.60
N ILE A 45 -6.40 9.09 4.12
CA ILE A 45 -6.24 8.79 5.55
C ILE A 45 -4.78 8.92 5.97
N ILE A 46 -3.82 8.45 5.15
CA ILE A 46 -2.39 8.60 5.46
C ILE A 46 -2.02 10.08 5.55
N ASP A 47 -2.48 10.90 4.59
CA ASP A 47 -2.17 12.32 4.55
C ASP A 47 -2.74 13.06 5.79
N VAL A 48 -4.03 12.85 6.08
CA VAL A 48 -4.70 13.43 7.25
C VAL A 48 -4.07 12.92 8.56
N ALA A 49 -3.74 11.63 8.65
CA ALA A 49 -3.13 11.07 9.85
C ALA A 49 -1.73 11.67 10.10
N LYS A 50 -0.97 11.94 9.04
CA LYS A 50 0.33 12.64 9.15
C LYS A 50 0.15 14.09 9.57
N GLU A 51 -0.77 14.83 8.94
CA GLU A 51 -1.07 16.23 9.30
C GLU A 51 -1.45 16.35 10.79
N ARG A 52 -2.17 15.35 11.31
CA ARG A 52 -2.63 15.30 12.70
C ARG A 52 -1.68 14.57 13.66
N SER A 53 -0.52 14.10 13.18
CA SER A 53 0.46 13.33 13.98
C SER A 53 -0.14 12.11 14.69
N ILE A 54 -1.01 11.37 13.99
CA ILE A 54 -1.65 10.14 14.47
C ILE A 54 -0.93 8.93 13.85
N ASP A 55 0.27 8.64 14.34
CA ASP A 55 1.18 7.65 13.75
C ASP A 55 0.57 6.25 13.61
N LEU A 56 -0.23 5.82 14.58
CA LEU A 56 -0.89 4.51 14.56
C LEU A 56 -1.90 4.40 13.39
N LEU A 57 -2.63 5.48 13.10
CA LEU A 57 -3.59 5.52 12.00
C LEU A 57 -2.87 5.53 10.65
N ALA A 58 -1.81 6.35 10.52
CA ALA A 58 -0.97 6.38 9.33
C ALA A 58 -0.36 5.00 9.04
N THR A 59 0.18 4.35 10.07
CA THR A 59 0.78 3.01 9.96
C THR A 59 -0.24 1.98 9.48
N LYS A 60 -1.43 1.95 10.09
CA LYS A 60 -2.48 1.00 9.69
C LYS A 60 -2.99 1.25 8.28
N ALA A 61 -3.17 2.50 7.88
CA ALA A 61 -3.59 2.83 6.52
C ALA A 61 -2.52 2.43 5.47
N VAL A 62 -1.23 2.57 5.80
CA VAL A 62 -0.13 2.05 4.97
C VAL A 62 -0.18 0.52 4.89
N GLU A 63 -0.43 -0.18 5.99
CA GLU A 63 -0.53 -1.65 6.00
C GLU A 63 -1.67 -2.14 5.10
N TYR A 64 -2.87 -1.58 5.25
CA TYR A 64 -4.00 -1.97 4.39
C TYR A 64 -3.77 -1.67 2.92
N PHE A 65 -3.22 -0.50 2.59
CA PHE A 65 -2.84 -0.19 1.22
C PHE A 65 -1.88 -1.24 0.65
N ARG A 66 -0.85 -1.61 1.42
CA ARG A 66 0.12 -2.63 1.00
C ARG A 66 -0.54 -3.98 0.81
N THR A 67 -1.41 -4.39 1.71
CA THR A 67 -2.17 -5.64 1.60
C THR A 67 -3.02 -5.64 0.34
N GLU A 68 -3.81 -4.59 0.09
CA GLU A 68 -4.69 -4.48 -1.08
C GLU A 68 -3.87 -4.51 -2.40
N VAL A 69 -2.76 -3.77 -2.46
CA VAL A 69 -1.86 -3.76 -3.62
C VAL A 69 -1.26 -5.14 -3.91
N MET A 70 -0.99 -5.93 -2.86
CA MET A 70 -0.29 -7.22 -2.98
C MET A 70 -1.21 -8.43 -3.13
N GLU A 71 -2.43 -8.38 -2.57
CA GLU A 71 -3.42 -9.46 -2.58
C GLU A 71 -4.41 -9.36 -3.75
N ALA A 72 -4.70 -8.15 -4.26
CA ALA A 72 -5.56 -7.93 -5.43
C ALA A 72 -4.79 -7.38 -6.66
N PRO A 73 -3.65 -7.98 -7.06
CA PRO A 73 -2.82 -7.41 -8.10
C PRO A 73 -3.50 -7.48 -9.50
N GLY A 74 -4.49 -8.36 -9.68
CA GLY A 74 -5.13 -8.63 -10.98
C GLY A 74 -5.86 -7.45 -11.64
N SER A 75 -6.15 -6.36 -10.91
CA SER A 75 -6.89 -5.21 -11.46
C SER A 75 -5.99 -4.08 -11.97
N LEU A 76 -4.69 -4.05 -11.61
CA LEU A 76 -3.76 -2.93 -11.86
C LEU A 76 -4.31 -1.55 -11.46
N THR A 77 -5.40 -1.47 -10.68
CA THR A 77 -6.09 -0.21 -10.37
C THR A 77 -5.23 0.72 -9.52
N PHE A 78 -4.28 0.17 -8.76
CA PHE A 78 -3.30 0.93 -8.00
C PHE A 78 -2.37 1.78 -8.90
N LEU A 79 -2.23 1.48 -10.20
CA LEU A 79 -1.44 2.29 -11.12
C LEU A 79 -1.99 3.72 -11.26
N ASN A 80 -3.29 3.93 -11.02
CA ASN A 80 -3.91 5.25 -11.05
C ASN A 80 -3.41 6.17 -9.92
N VAL A 81 -2.99 5.60 -8.80
CA VAL A 81 -2.53 6.36 -7.62
C VAL A 81 -1.01 6.50 -7.54
N VAL A 82 -0.26 5.83 -8.43
CA VAL A 82 1.21 5.91 -8.49
C VAL A 82 1.73 7.35 -8.56
N PRO A 83 1.18 8.26 -9.39
CA PRO A 83 1.64 9.66 -9.41
C PRO A 83 1.55 10.34 -8.06
N PHE A 84 0.45 10.13 -7.32
CA PHE A 84 0.26 10.71 -5.99
C PHE A 84 1.22 10.07 -4.97
N VAL A 85 1.36 8.75 -4.99
CA VAL A 85 2.29 8.02 -4.10
C VAL A 85 3.74 8.50 -4.26
N PHE A 86 4.14 8.85 -5.48
CA PHE A 86 5.47 9.40 -5.77
C PHE A 86 5.62 10.89 -5.43
N SER A 87 4.53 11.63 -5.20
CA SER A 87 4.58 12.99 -4.67
C SER A 87 4.55 13.08 -3.14
N MET A 88 4.38 11.96 -2.42
CA MET A 88 4.33 11.94 -0.96
C MET A 88 5.72 11.91 -0.31
N ASP A 89 5.90 12.74 0.71
CA ASP A 89 7.15 12.82 1.48
C ASP A 89 7.26 11.66 2.50
N GLY A 90 8.46 11.09 2.64
CA GLY A 90 8.82 10.11 3.68
C GLY A 90 8.07 8.78 3.61
N THR A 91 6.82 8.75 4.07
CA THR A 91 5.87 7.62 4.03
C THR A 91 5.64 7.11 2.60
N GLY A 92 5.80 8.00 1.60
CA GLY A 92 5.75 7.65 0.19
C GLY A 92 6.70 6.51 -0.17
N ILE A 93 7.87 6.37 0.47
CA ILE A 93 8.86 5.34 0.12
C ILE A 93 8.31 3.92 0.30
N LEU A 94 7.54 3.67 1.37
CA LEU A 94 6.96 2.34 1.61
C LEU A 94 5.87 2.01 0.59
N LEU A 95 5.03 2.99 0.27
CA LEU A 95 3.97 2.86 -0.72
C LEU A 95 4.54 2.70 -2.14
N GLN A 96 5.55 3.48 -2.49
CA GLN A 96 6.30 3.40 -3.76
C GLN A 96 6.88 2.00 -3.95
N LYS A 97 7.53 1.44 -2.92
CA LYS A 97 8.06 0.08 -2.95
C LYS A 97 6.96 -0.96 -3.18
N ALA A 98 5.83 -0.84 -2.50
CA ALA A 98 4.70 -1.76 -2.67
C ALA A 98 4.13 -1.71 -4.09
N CYS A 99 3.91 -0.51 -4.64
CA CYS A 99 3.47 -0.34 -6.03
C CYS A 99 4.45 -0.94 -7.03
N MET A 100 5.76 -0.72 -6.84
CA MET A 100 6.79 -1.31 -7.70
C MET A 100 6.80 -2.84 -7.60
N GLU A 101 6.69 -3.39 -6.40
CA GLU A 101 6.70 -4.84 -6.19
C GLU A 101 5.48 -5.52 -6.81
N ALA A 102 4.28 -5.01 -6.58
CA ALA A 102 3.05 -5.54 -7.18
C ALA A 102 3.10 -5.48 -8.71
N THR A 103 3.59 -4.36 -9.26
CA THR A 103 3.77 -4.22 -10.71
C THR A 103 4.74 -5.27 -11.26
N ARG A 104 5.87 -5.53 -10.60
CA ARG A 104 6.81 -6.58 -11.02
C ARG A 104 6.20 -7.97 -10.93
N ARG A 105 5.48 -8.29 -9.85
CA ARG A 105 4.81 -9.59 -9.66
C ARG A 105 3.79 -9.87 -10.77
N LEU A 106 3.03 -8.87 -11.19
CA LEU A 106 2.01 -9.01 -12.23
C LEU A 106 2.59 -9.16 -13.62
N LEU A 107 3.65 -8.43 -13.90
CA LEU A 107 4.18 -8.34 -15.26
C LEU A 107 5.17 -9.46 -15.55
N GLY A 108 5.86 -10.00 -14.53
CA GLY A 108 6.88 -11.03 -14.69
C GLY A 108 7.85 -10.73 -15.84
N PRO A 109 8.45 -11.76 -16.46
CA PRO A 109 9.18 -11.62 -17.73
C PRO A 109 8.27 -11.23 -18.92
N GLY A 110 6.96 -11.16 -18.72
CA GLY A 110 5.92 -11.07 -19.76
C GLY A 110 5.40 -9.66 -20.04
N LEU A 111 6.15 -8.61 -19.70
CA LEU A 111 5.83 -7.20 -19.97
C LEU A 111 5.44 -6.93 -21.44
N ALA A 112 5.80 -7.84 -22.35
CA ALA A 112 5.55 -7.78 -23.77
C ALA A 112 4.14 -8.24 -24.24
N VAL A 113 3.33 -8.93 -23.41
CA VAL A 113 2.26 -9.80 -23.96
C VAL A 113 0.85 -9.17 -23.97
N ARG A 114 0.61 -8.01 -23.32
CA ARG A 114 -0.73 -7.39 -23.27
C ARG A 114 -0.71 -5.90 -23.56
N GLU A 115 -1.20 -5.51 -24.74
CA GLU A 115 -1.24 -4.13 -25.26
C GLU A 115 -1.92 -3.14 -24.30
N LYS A 116 -3.05 -3.50 -23.68
CA LYS A 116 -3.74 -2.65 -22.69
C LYS A 116 -2.88 -2.35 -21.46
N ILE A 117 -2.08 -3.32 -21.01
CA ILE A 117 -1.19 -3.17 -19.86
C ILE A 117 -0.02 -2.25 -20.24
N GLN A 118 0.52 -2.40 -21.45
CA GLN A 118 1.57 -1.52 -21.95
C GLN A 118 1.11 -0.07 -22.08
N GLN A 119 -0.11 0.18 -22.56
CA GLN A 119 -0.67 1.54 -22.61
C GLN A 119 -0.84 2.14 -21.21
N LEU A 120 -1.36 1.36 -20.26
CA LEU A 120 -1.54 1.81 -18.87
C LEU A 120 -0.20 2.14 -18.20
N LEU A 121 0.80 1.28 -18.37
CA LEU A 121 2.16 1.51 -17.87
C LEU A 121 2.84 2.68 -18.58
N GLY A 122 2.71 2.79 -19.90
CA GLY A 122 3.26 3.90 -20.68
C GLY A 122 2.75 5.25 -20.20
N ASN A 123 1.44 5.34 -19.91
CA ASN A 123 0.84 6.54 -19.34
C ASN A 123 1.41 6.89 -17.95
N VAL A 124 1.64 5.90 -17.10
CA VAL A 124 2.25 6.12 -15.76
C VAL A 124 3.73 6.46 -15.89
N PHE A 125 4.47 5.80 -16.77
CA PHE A 125 5.90 6.05 -17.00
C PHE A 125 6.16 7.47 -17.51
N GLY A 126 5.29 7.99 -18.38
CA GLY A 126 5.35 9.38 -18.83
C GLY A 126 5.10 10.39 -17.71
N LYS A 127 4.28 10.04 -16.71
CA LYS A 127 3.97 10.92 -15.56
C LYS A 127 4.99 10.80 -14.43
N VAL A 128 5.58 9.63 -14.25
CA VAL A 128 6.44 9.30 -13.11
C VAL A 128 7.70 8.56 -13.56
N PRO A 129 8.73 9.27 -14.06
CA PRO A 129 9.97 8.65 -14.50
C PRO A 129 10.72 7.85 -13.42
N ALA A 130 10.63 8.29 -12.15
CA ALA A 130 11.23 7.57 -11.03
C ALA A 130 10.62 6.16 -10.83
N PHE A 131 9.33 5.99 -11.16
CA PHE A 131 8.66 4.70 -11.07
C PHE A 131 9.15 3.73 -12.16
N SER A 132 9.30 4.19 -13.40
CA SER A 132 9.82 3.36 -14.50
C SER A 132 11.29 2.98 -14.26
N GLN A 133 12.11 3.93 -13.82
CA GLN A 133 13.50 3.68 -13.44
C GLN A 133 13.59 2.65 -12.31
N GLY A 134 12.79 2.82 -11.26
CA GLY A 134 12.72 1.87 -10.15
C GLY A 134 12.32 0.47 -10.61
N LEU A 135 11.31 0.35 -11.47
CA LEU A 135 10.87 -0.93 -12.02
C LEU A 135 11.94 -1.64 -12.86
N LEU A 136 12.64 -0.89 -13.71
CA LEU A 136 13.60 -1.43 -14.69
C LEU A 136 15.01 -1.63 -14.13
N SER A 137 15.39 -0.92 -13.07
CA SER A 137 16.73 -0.97 -12.47
C SER A 137 17.24 -2.40 -12.19
N PRO A 138 16.45 -3.34 -11.67
CA PRO A 138 16.92 -4.72 -11.45
C PRO A 138 17.19 -5.51 -12.75
N PHE A 139 16.55 -5.15 -13.86
CA PHE A 139 16.72 -5.79 -15.16
C PHE A 139 17.88 -5.20 -15.96
N LEU A 140 18.30 -3.98 -15.63
CA LEU A 140 19.45 -3.29 -16.22
C LEU A 140 20.78 -3.74 -15.59
N THR A 141 20.91 -5.00 -15.15
CA THR A 141 22.22 -5.57 -14.81
C THR A 141 23.04 -5.67 -16.10
N ILE A 142 23.62 -4.54 -16.49
CA ILE A 142 24.56 -4.44 -17.59
C ILE A 142 25.74 -5.30 -17.18
N ALA A 143 26.04 -6.30 -18.01
CA ALA A 143 27.29 -7.04 -17.95
C ALA A 143 28.43 -6.03 -17.80
N ALA A 144 29.01 -5.94 -16.60
CA ALA A 144 30.28 -5.25 -16.45
C ALA A 144 31.22 -5.93 -17.46
N PRO A 145 31.88 -5.18 -18.36
CA PRO A 145 32.89 -5.79 -19.21
C PRO A 145 33.93 -6.37 -18.26
N GLY A 146 33.98 -7.71 -18.20
CA GLY A 146 34.99 -8.41 -17.43
C GLY A 146 36.32 -7.79 -17.83
N SER A 147 37.00 -7.18 -16.86
CA SER A 147 38.33 -6.62 -17.06
C SER A 147 39.21 -7.76 -17.55
N LYS A 148 39.35 -7.90 -18.87
CA LYS A 148 40.41 -8.69 -19.47
C LYS A 148 41.69 -8.03 -18.95
N LYS A 149 42.31 -8.64 -17.94
CA LYS A 149 43.73 -8.42 -17.66
C LYS A 149 44.43 -8.75 -18.97
N CYS A 150 44.79 -7.73 -19.74
CA CYS A 150 45.80 -7.85 -20.76
C CYS A 150 47.08 -8.24 -20.03
N ARG A 151 47.32 -9.54 -19.91
CA ARG A 151 48.66 -10.07 -19.68
C ARG A 151 49.37 -9.82 -21.01
N PHE A 152 50.10 -8.71 -21.11
CA PHE A 152 51.17 -8.63 -22.08
C PHE A 152 52.16 -9.73 -21.67
N SER A 153 52.21 -10.79 -22.48
CA SER A 153 53.34 -11.69 -22.46
C SER A 153 54.47 -10.91 -23.14
N ASP A 154 55.43 -10.44 -22.34
CA ASP A 154 56.73 -10.03 -22.88
C ASP A 154 57.39 -11.31 -23.42
N SER A 155 57.32 -11.46 -24.73
CA SER A 155 58.20 -12.35 -25.49
C SER A 155 59.46 -11.56 -25.77
N ASP A 156 60.47 -11.71 -24.93
CA ASP A 156 61.85 -11.43 -25.35
C ASP A 156 62.45 -12.75 -25.84
N GLU A 157 62.53 -12.87 -27.17
CA GLU A 157 63.37 -13.82 -27.88
C GLU A 157 64.85 -13.49 -27.64
N ASP A 158 65.64 -14.55 -27.47
CA ASP A 158 67.10 -14.57 -27.44
C ASP A 158 67.76 -13.83 -28.62
N ALA A 159 68.86 -13.10 -28.35
CA ALA A 159 70.03 -13.05 -29.23
C ALA A 159 71.22 -12.29 -28.60
N SER A 160 72.22 -13.02 -28.06
CA SER A 160 73.66 -12.97 -28.43
C SER A 160 74.54 -13.69 -27.42
#